data_AF-A0A7C1QM67-F1
#
_entry.id   AF-A0A7C1QM67-F1
#
_cell.length_a   1.000
_cell.length_b   1.000
_cell.length_c   1.000
_cell.angle_alpha   90.00
_cell.angle_beta   90.00
_cell.angle_gamma   90.00
#
_symmetry.space_group_name_H-M   'P 1'
#
loop_
_entity.id
_entity.type
_entity.pdbx_description
1 polymer ?
#
loop_
_entity_poly.entity_id
_entity_poly.type
_entity_poly.pdbx_seq_one_letter_code
_entity_poly.pdbx_strand_id
1 'polypeptide(L)'
;MNFTKALIPKDTEEIKPDLFIQKTSRGYRQVSPAAWDGKIIWKNFLFGQGFLKSLIFFAIILFLAWSYFHDVKVYQDFYEEVISDPVLFCLNVSLESYEKYEDTNIIQGDYERFGQ
;
A
#
# COMPACT_ATOMS: atom_id res chain seq x y z
N MET A 1 -9.74 12.12 30.97
CA MET A 1 -10.76 11.82 29.94
C MET A 1 -10.90 10.31 29.84
N ASN A 2 -12.11 9.75 29.97
CA ASN A 2 -12.32 8.32 29.75
C ASN A 2 -12.42 8.06 28.24
N PHE A 3 -11.31 7.63 27.62
CA PHE A 3 -11.25 7.27 26.21
C PHE A 3 -12.33 6.24 25.81
N THR A 4 -12.70 5.36 26.75
CA THR A 4 -13.77 4.38 26.57
C THR A 4 -15.15 5.01 26.31
N LYS A 5 -15.45 6.16 26.91
CA LYS A 5 -16.72 6.88 26.67
C LYS A 5 -16.82 7.46 25.26
N ALA A 6 -15.69 7.79 24.63
CA ALA A 6 -15.66 8.28 23.26
C ALA A 6 -15.86 7.16 22.22
N LEU A 7 -15.56 5.92 22.60
CA LEU A 7 -15.63 4.73 21.74
C LEU A 7 -17.00 4.02 21.81
N ILE A 8 -17.85 4.41 22.74
CA ILE A 8 -19.24 3.93 22.85
C ILE A 8 -20.13 4.83 21.97
N PRO A 9 -20.83 4.27 20.98
CA PRO A 9 -21.79 5.04 20.19
C PRO A 9 -22.95 5.50 21.06
N LYS A 10 -23.43 6.74 20.85
CA LYS A 10 -24.59 7.27 21.57
C LYS A 10 -25.84 6.44 21.30
N ASP A 11 -26.73 6.38 22.28
CA ASP A 11 -28.05 5.73 22.19
C ASP A 11 -27.97 4.25 21.78
N THR A 12 -26.94 3.57 22.29
CA THR A 12 -26.70 2.14 22.06
C THR A 12 -27.12 1.34 23.30
N GLU A 13 -27.81 0.23 23.08
CA GLU A 13 -28.27 -0.72 24.10
C GLU A 13 -27.85 -2.14 23.72
N GLU A 14 -27.57 -2.98 24.73
CA GLU A 14 -27.30 -4.41 24.56
C GLU A 14 -28.59 -5.19 24.81
N ILE A 15 -29.11 -5.88 23.78
CA ILE A 15 -30.35 -6.69 23.90
C ILE A 15 -30.01 -8.10 24.39
N LYS A 16 -28.85 -8.60 23.99
CA LYS A 16 -28.35 -9.95 24.26
C LYS A 16 -26.81 -9.88 24.28
N PRO A 17 -26.11 -10.79 24.98
CA PRO A 17 -24.65 -10.87 24.90
C PRO A 17 -24.15 -10.75 23.46
N ASP A 18 -23.24 -9.78 23.23
CA ASP A 18 -22.65 -9.43 21.93
C ASP A 18 -23.60 -8.87 20.86
N LEU A 19 -24.86 -8.57 21.20
CA LEU A 19 -25.85 -7.99 20.29
C LEU A 19 -26.24 -6.59 20.73
N PHE A 20 -25.73 -5.60 20.00
CA PHE A 20 -25.97 -4.19 20.26
C PHE A 20 -26.86 -3.55 19.19
N ILE A 21 -27.80 -2.74 19.63
CA ILE A 21 -28.64 -1.90 18.77
C ILE A 21 -28.41 -0.43 19.10
N GLN A 22 -28.46 0.40 18.07
CA GLN A 22 -28.48 1.83 18.19
C GLN A 22 -29.86 2.35 17.79
N LYS A 23 -30.44 3.20 18.63
CA LYS A 23 -31.67 3.92 18.31
C LYS A 23 -31.33 5.12 17.43
N THR A 24 -31.98 5.19 16.27
CA THR A 24 -31.87 6.30 15.32
C THR A 24 -33.24 6.92 15.08
N SER A 25 -33.30 8.11 14.48
CA SER A 25 -34.56 8.76 14.11
C SER A 25 -35.42 7.94 13.13
N ARG A 26 -34.83 6.94 12.45
CA ARG A 26 -35.50 6.09 11.46
C ARG A 26 -35.79 4.67 11.96
N GLY A 27 -35.48 4.37 13.22
CA GLY A 27 -35.65 3.05 13.82
C GLY A 27 -34.38 2.51 14.46
N TYR A 28 -34.25 1.19 14.51
CA TYR A 28 -33.13 0.50 15.15
C TYR A 28 -32.11 0.01 14.12
N ARG A 29 -30.83 0.21 14.42
CA ARG A 29 -29.73 -0.30 13.61
C ARG A 29 -28.87 -1.21 14.48
N GLN A 30 -28.51 -2.39 13.96
CA GLN A 30 -27.49 -3.21 14.60
C GLN A 30 -26.13 -2.53 14.47
N VAL A 31 -25.42 -2.41 15.59
CA VAL A 31 -24.10 -1.81 15.66
C VAL A 31 -23.13 -2.75 16.36
N SER A 32 -21.85 -2.59 16.06
CA SER A 32 -20.76 -3.33 16.69
C SER A 32 -19.85 -2.31 17.38
N PRO A 33 -20.17 -1.89 18.62
CA PRO A 33 -19.42 -0.85 19.29
C PRO A 33 -17.98 -1.30 19.59
N ALA A 34 -17.04 -0.36 19.53
CA ALA A 34 -15.63 -0.61 19.81
C ALA A 34 -15.34 -0.78 21.31
N ALA A 35 -16.16 -0.19 22.17
CA ALA A 35 -16.12 -0.36 23.62
C ALA A 35 -17.53 -0.53 24.15
N TRP A 36 -17.67 -1.29 25.23
CA TRP A 36 -18.93 -1.47 25.97
C TRP A 36 -18.61 -1.71 27.45
N ASP A 37 -19.43 -1.15 28.35
CA ASP A 37 -19.29 -1.32 29.80
C ASP A 37 -17.85 -1.11 30.33
N GLY A 38 -17.18 -0.07 29.83
CA GLY A 38 -15.79 0.26 30.21
C GLY A 38 -14.71 -0.68 29.66
N LYS A 39 -15.07 -1.72 28.91
CA LYS A 39 -14.15 -2.66 28.26
C LYS A 39 -14.05 -2.41 26.76
N ILE A 40 -12.86 -2.62 26.21
CA ILE A 40 -12.62 -2.52 24.76
C ILE A 40 -12.91 -3.88 24.13
N ILE A 41 -13.78 -3.89 23.11
CA ILE A 41 -14.08 -5.08 22.32
C ILE A 41 -13.15 -5.09 21.12
N TRP A 42 -11.97 -5.68 21.28
CA TRP A 42 -10.90 -5.68 20.26
C TRP A 42 -11.35 -6.20 18.90
N LYS A 43 -12.23 -7.22 18.87
CA LYS A 43 -12.79 -7.75 17.63
C LYS A 43 -13.58 -6.69 16.84
N ASN A 44 -14.40 -5.89 17.53
CA ASN A 44 -15.21 -4.85 16.89
C ASN A 44 -14.38 -3.60 16.55
N PHE A 45 -13.33 -3.33 17.32
CA PHE A 45 -12.39 -2.24 17.04
C PHE A 45 -11.51 -2.52 15.82
N LEU A 46 -10.94 -3.73 15.74
CA LEU A 46 -10.05 -4.15 14.67
C LEU A 46 -10.78 -4.59 13.39
N PHE A 47 -12.02 -5.05 13.47
CA PHE A 47 -12.79 -5.45 12.27
C PHE A 47 -14.01 -4.55 12.02
N GLY A 48 -14.06 -3.40 12.67
CA GLY A 48 -15.14 -2.44 12.54
C GLY A 48 -15.23 -1.81 11.14
N GLN A 49 -16.34 -1.12 10.90
CA GLN A 49 -16.75 -0.57 9.60
C GLN A 49 -15.76 0.44 8.95
N GLY A 50 -14.72 0.87 9.67
CA GLY A 50 -13.67 1.76 9.17
C GLY A 50 -12.29 1.11 9.04
N PHE A 51 -12.07 -0.11 9.55
CA PHE A 51 -10.73 -0.71 9.60
C PHE A 51 -10.12 -0.92 8.23
N LEU A 52 -10.87 -1.49 7.29
CA LEU A 52 -10.36 -1.76 5.94
C LEU A 52 -9.94 -0.47 5.24
N LYS A 53 -10.70 0.62 5.42
CA LYS A 53 -10.38 1.93 4.85
C LYS A 53 -9.11 2.50 5.46
N SER A 54 -8.99 2.46 6.78
CA SER A 54 -7.77 2.94 7.47
C SER A 54 -6.55 2.10 7.12
N LEU A 55 -6.69 0.77 7.03
CA LEU A 55 -5.61 -0.14 6.67
C LEU A 55 -5.12 0.10 5.24
N ILE A 56 -6.04 0.25 4.28
CA ILE A 56 -5.69 0.59 2.89
C ILE A 56 -4.97 1.95 2.84
N PHE A 57 -5.47 2.95 3.57
CA PHE A 57 -4.84 4.27 3.62
C PHE A 57 -3.42 4.22 4.21
N PHE A 58 -3.23 3.48 5.31
CA PHE A 58 -1.91 3.25 5.89
C PHE A 58 -0.98 2.50 4.93
N ALA A 59 -1.48 1.49 4.20
CA ALA A 59 -0.71 0.76 3.21
C ALA A 59 -0.27 1.68 2.05
N ILE A 60 -1.13 2.59 1.60
CA ILE A 60 -0.79 3.59 0.58
C ILE A 60 0.32 4.53 1.09
N ILE A 61 0.22 5.02 2.32
CA ILE A 61 1.26 5.88 2.92
C ILE A 61 2.59 5.13 3.01
N LEU A 62 2.57 3.89 3.49
CA LEU A 62 3.78 3.06 3.57
C LEU A 62 4.38 2.78 2.20
N PHE A 63 3.54 2.50 1.20
CA PHE A 63 3.98 2.32 -0.18
C PHE A 63 4.64 3.59 -0.74
N LEU A 64 4.03 4.76 -0.54
CA LEU A 64 4.61 6.04 -0.98
C LEU A 64 5.94 6.34 -0.29
N ALA A 65 6.03 6.10 1.03
CA ALA A 65 7.27 6.26 1.77
C ALA A 65 8.36 5.31 1.25
N TRP A 66 8.03 4.03 1.06
CA TRP A 66 8.94 3.03 0.52
C TRP A 66 9.41 3.38 -0.90
N SER A 67 8.48 3.78 -1.78
CA SER A 67 8.78 4.22 -3.15
C SER A 67 9.73 5.40 -3.13
N TYR A 68 9.48 6.40 -2.27
CA TYR A 68 10.34 7.56 -2.15
C TYR A 68 11.76 7.18 -1.73
N PHE A 69 11.92 6.33 -0.71
CA PHE A 69 13.25 5.87 -0.29
C PHE A 69 13.96 5.03 -1.35
N HIS A 70 13.22 4.18 -2.06
CA HIS A 70 13.77 3.36 -3.13
C HIS A 70 14.26 4.23 -4.30
N ASP A 71 13.45 5.19 -4.74
CA ASP A 71 13.79 6.09 -5.85
C ASP A 71 14.96 7.01 -5.50
N VAL A 72 15.00 7.57 -4.28
CA VAL A 72 16.12 8.39 -3.81
C VAL A 72 17.41 7.58 -3.78
N LYS A 73 17.36 6.32 -3.33
CA LYS A 73 18.53 5.46 -3.28
C LYS A 73 19.06 5.16 -4.68
N VAL A 74 18.19 4.77 -5.62
CA VAL A 74 18.59 4.53 -7.02
C VAL A 74 19.22 5.78 -7.63
N TYR A 75 18.68 6.96 -7.34
CA TYR A 75 19.24 8.23 -7.81
C TYR A 75 20.61 8.53 -7.20
N GLN A 76 20.80 8.25 -5.91
CA GLN A 76 22.09 8.43 -5.22
C GLN A 76 23.14 7.47 -5.77
N ASP A 77 22.80 6.18 -5.89
CA ASP A 77 23.67 5.14 -6.42
C ASP A 77 24.12 5.50 -7.85
N PHE A 78 23.22 6.01 -8.69
CA PHE A 78 23.55 6.51 -10.03
C PHE A 78 24.57 7.66 -10.01
N TYR A 79 24.37 8.67 -9.15
CA TYR A 79 25.30 9.79 -9.09
C TYR A 79 26.65 9.39 -8.50
N GLU A 80 26.68 8.48 -7.52
CA GLU A 80 27.93 7.93 -7.00
C GLU A 80 28.70 7.18 -8.09
N GLU A 81 28.03 6.34 -8.87
CA GLU A 81 28.64 5.62 -9.99
C GLU A 81 29.21 6.60 -11.04
N VAL A 82 28.40 7.56 -11.51
CA VAL A 82 28.79 8.53 -12.54
C VAL A 82 29.92 9.47 -12.06
N ILE A 83 29.91 9.90 -10.80
CA ILE A 83 30.96 10.77 -10.26
C ILE A 83 32.26 9.97 -10.04
N SER A 84 32.15 8.71 -9.64
CA SER A 84 33.32 7.87 -9.35
C SER A 84 34.15 7.55 -10.59
N ASP A 85 33.50 7.24 -11.71
CA ASP A 85 34.17 7.03 -13.00
C ASP A 85 33.25 7.35 -14.20
N PRO A 86 33.18 8.61 -14.62
CA PRO A 86 32.28 9.02 -15.70
C PRO A 86 32.65 8.44 -17.05
N VAL A 87 33.93 8.09 -17.28
CA VAL A 87 34.41 7.55 -18.56
C VAL A 87 33.99 6.09 -18.69
N LEU A 88 34.17 5.30 -17.61
CA LEU A 88 33.76 3.91 -17.56
C LEU A 88 32.24 3.76 -17.66
N PHE A 89 31.47 4.63 -16.98
CA PHE A 89 30.02 4.67 -17.10
C PHE A 89 29.56 4.91 -18.55
N CYS A 90 30.15 5.91 -19.24
CA CYS A 90 29.82 6.20 -20.64
C CYS A 90 30.17 5.04 -21.59
N LEU A 91 31.27 4.32 -21.34
CA LEU A 91 31.64 3.14 -22.11
C LEU A 91 30.66 1.98 -21.90
N ASN A 92 30.21 1.76 -20.66
CA ASN A 92 29.28 0.67 -20.34
C ASN A 92 27.89 0.90 -20.96
N VAL A 93 27.36 2.12 -20.84
CA VAL A 93 26.07 2.50 -21.45
C VAL A 93 26.11 2.43 -22.98
N SER A 94 27.24 2.79 -23.59
CA SER A 94 27.40 2.70 -25.05
C SER A 94 27.50 1.25 -25.55
N LEU A 95 28.15 0.35 -24.79
CA LEU A 95 28.22 -1.08 -25.09
C LEU A 95 26.86 -1.78 -25.00
N GLU A 96 26.08 -1.51 -23.95
CA GLU A 96 24.74 -2.09 -23.76
C GLU A 96 23.78 -1.66 -24.90
N SER A 97 23.95 -0.45 -25.44
CA SER A 97 23.19 0.01 -26.61
C SER A 97 23.54 -0.74 -27.90
N TYR A 98 24.78 -1.22 -28.02
CA TYR A 98 25.28 -1.94 -29.19
C TYR A 98 24.81 -3.40 -29.16
N GLU A 99 24.95 -4.09 -28.03
CA GLU A 99 24.48 -5.48 -27.86
C GLU A 99 22.97 -5.60 -28.10
N LYS A 100 22.18 -4.64 -27.60
CA LYS A 100 20.72 -4.63 -27.81
C LYS A 100 20.34 -4.45 -29.28
N TYR A 101 21.16 -3.76 -30.07
CA TYR A 101 20.95 -3.56 -31.50
C TYR A 101 21.36 -4.81 -32.31
N GLU A 102 22.40 -5.54 -31.88
CA GLU A 102 22.77 -6.81 -32.51
C GLU A 102 21.73 -7.90 -32.25
N ASP A 103 21.24 -8.05 -31.01
CA ASP A 103 20.24 -9.07 -30.68
C ASP A 103 18.90 -8.87 -31.39
N THR A 104 18.45 -7.61 -31.55
CA THR A 104 17.21 -7.31 -32.29
C THR A 104 17.35 -7.56 -33.79
N ASN A 105 18.52 -7.30 -34.37
CA ASN A 105 18.79 -7.58 -35.78
C ASN A 105 18.99 -9.08 -36.08
N ILE A 106 19.57 -9.85 -35.15
CA ILE A 106 19.69 -11.31 -35.28
C ILE A 106 18.30 -11.96 -35.23
N ILE A 107 17.44 -11.56 -34.30
CA ILE A 107 16.07 -12.08 -34.22
C ILE A 107 15.28 -11.70 -35.47
N GLN A 108 15.41 -10.47 -35.98
CA GLN A 108 14.68 -10.03 -37.18
C GLN A 108 15.18 -10.69 -38.47
N GLY A 109 16.48 -10.97 -38.59
CA GLY A 109 17.07 -11.70 -39.73
C GLY A 109 16.69 -13.19 -39.78
N ASP A 110 16.42 -13.82 -38.64
CA ASP A 110 15.96 -15.20 -38.59
C ASP A 110 14.46 -15.34 -38.97
N TYR A 111 13.60 -14.37 -38.63
CA TYR A 111 12.19 -14.38 -39.06
C TYR A 111 12.02 -14.26 -40.58
N GLU A 112 12.88 -13.51 -41.28
CA GLU A 112 12.83 -13.42 -42.75
C GLU A 112 13.31 -14.69 -43.45
N ARG A 113 14.13 -15.51 -42.79
CA ARG A 113 14.70 -16.73 -43.37
C ARG A 113 13.80 -17.97 -43.26
N PHE A 114 12.81 -17.94 -42.36
CA PHE A 114 11.78 -18.99 -42.23
C PHE A 114 10.44 -18.63 -42.89
N GLY A 115 10.35 -17.46 -43.53
CA GLY A 115 9.13 -16.93 -44.17
C GLY A 115 9.08 -17.03 -45.70
N GLN A 116 9.96 -17.83 -46.34
CA GLN A 116 9.91 -18.13 -47.78
C GLN A 116 9.77 -19.64 -48.03
#